data_AF-A0A0E4FZ45-F1
#
_entry.id   AF-A0A0E4FZ45-F1
#
_cell.length_a   1.000
_cell.length_b   1.000
_cell.length_c   1.000
_cell.angle_alpha   90.00
_cell.angle_beta   90.00
_cell.angle_gamma   90.00
#
_symmetry.space_group_name_H-M   'P 1'
#
loop_
_entity.id
_entity.type
_entity.pdbx_description
1 polymer ?
#
loop_
_entity_poly.entity_id
_entity_poly.type
_entity_poly.pdbx_seq_one_letter_code
_entity_poly.pdbx_strand_id
1 'polypeptide(L)'
;MIAGLSFRARDLWTDARGVAATEFAIVSPFMLLLYIGGVELGNGLAMNVKVSATAHSVADMVSQNTQVTASQMTGILAASTAIMAPYAVKSGSTSLMTITVSGVSTDSKGNATVQWSTSTKSGAARTVGQQITLSQFTATDPKNPNNANISLILSEVSYDYTPNLGYTIAGTVQLTDSYYLFPRCSTNSPANSSFPYYDVKYPATTTCTCVQHLQQKTC
;
A
#
# COMPACT_ATOMS: atom_id res chain seq x y z
N MET A 1 -7.17 -71.14 4.03
CA MET A 1 -7.01 -69.75 3.56
C MET A 1 -6.13 -68.86 4.46
N ILE A 2 -5.84 -69.24 5.71
CA ILE A 2 -5.07 -68.40 6.66
C ILE A 2 -3.55 -68.43 6.38
N ALA A 3 -2.99 -69.55 5.90
CA ALA A 3 -1.56 -69.70 5.63
C ALA A 3 -1.02 -68.83 4.45
N GLY A 4 -1.89 -68.40 3.53
CA GLY A 4 -1.51 -67.52 2.41
C GLY A 4 -1.34 -66.06 2.80
N LEU A 5 -2.00 -65.61 3.87
CA LEU A 5 -1.86 -64.26 4.43
C LEU A 5 -0.56 -64.11 5.24
N SER A 6 -0.15 -65.14 5.97
CA SER A 6 1.08 -65.14 6.77
C SER A 6 2.36 -65.08 5.92
N PHE A 7 2.35 -65.68 4.72
CA PHE A 7 3.51 -65.62 3.81
C PHE A 7 3.68 -64.22 3.20
N ARG A 8 2.56 -63.59 2.79
CA ARG A 8 2.58 -62.23 2.22
C ARG A 8 2.96 -61.14 3.23
N ALA A 9 2.60 -61.31 4.50
CA ALA A 9 3.01 -60.40 5.57
C ALA A 9 4.52 -60.47 5.88
N ARG A 10 5.11 -61.67 5.81
CA ARG A 10 6.55 -61.86 6.01
C ARG A 10 7.36 -61.27 4.86
N ASP A 11 6.89 -61.47 3.62
CA ASP A 11 7.50 -60.84 2.44
C ASP A 11 7.44 -59.31 2.55
N LEU A 12 6.33 -58.73 3.01
CA LEU A 12 6.19 -57.28 3.25
C LEU A 12 7.18 -56.75 4.30
N TRP A 13 7.48 -57.55 5.33
CA TRP A 13 8.45 -57.21 6.39
C TRP A 13 9.91 -57.33 5.96
N THR A 14 10.20 -58.18 4.96
CA THR A 14 11.56 -58.34 4.40
C THR A 14 11.79 -57.51 3.13
N ASP A 15 10.74 -56.85 2.60
CA ASP A 15 10.83 -56.07 1.37
C ASP A 15 11.43 -54.67 1.61
N ALA A 16 12.75 -54.56 1.44
CA ALA A 16 13.49 -53.30 1.53
C ALA A 16 13.05 -52.24 0.49
N ARG A 17 12.27 -52.63 -0.53
CA ARG A 17 11.73 -51.68 -1.55
C ARG A 17 10.65 -50.77 -0.97
N GLY A 18 10.05 -51.12 0.17
CA GLY A 18 9.04 -50.30 0.86
C GLY A 18 9.62 -49.17 1.72
N VAL A 19 10.91 -49.24 2.10
CA VAL A 19 11.55 -48.26 3.00
C VAL A 19 11.60 -46.87 2.35
N ALA A 20 12.01 -46.81 1.08
CA ALA A 20 12.00 -45.55 0.32
C ALA A 20 10.59 -44.95 0.18
N ALA A 21 9.56 -45.78 0.06
CA ALA A 21 8.18 -45.31 0.00
C ALA A 21 7.72 -44.72 1.35
N THR A 22 8.12 -45.30 2.47
CA THR A 22 7.81 -44.78 3.81
C THR A 22 8.54 -43.47 4.13
N GLU A 23 9.81 -43.34 3.73
CA GLU A 23 10.55 -42.08 3.89
C GLU A 23 9.95 -40.95 3.04
N PHE A 24 9.58 -41.25 1.79
CA PHE A 24 8.89 -40.29 0.92
C PHE A 24 7.52 -39.88 1.48
N ALA A 25 6.75 -40.83 2.04
CA ALA A 25 5.46 -40.54 2.65
C ALA A 25 5.58 -39.60 3.86
N ILE A 26 6.68 -39.66 4.62
CA ILE A 26 6.91 -38.77 5.77
C ILE A 26 7.45 -37.40 5.32
N VAL A 27 8.32 -37.33 4.32
CA VAL A 27 8.97 -36.07 3.89
C VAL A 27 8.09 -35.26 2.93
N SER A 28 7.33 -35.91 2.06
CA SER A 28 6.53 -35.25 1.03
C SER A 28 5.50 -34.23 1.56
N PRO A 29 4.80 -34.43 2.70
CA PRO A 29 3.87 -33.42 3.22
C PRO A 29 4.58 -32.12 3.61
N PHE A 30 5.79 -32.21 4.18
CA PHE A 30 6.59 -31.03 4.53
C PHE A 30 7.11 -30.31 3.29
N MET A 31 7.60 -31.06 2.29
CA MET A 31 8.04 -30.46 1.03
C MET A 31 6.88 -29.76 0.30
N LEU A 32 5.69 -30.36 0.27
CA LEU A 32 4.50 -29.75 -0.32
C LEU A 32 4.07 -28.49 0.43
N LEU A 33 4.09 -28.52 1.76
CA LEU A 33 3.78 -27.34 2.58
C LEU A 33 4.75 -26.20 2.30
N LEU A 34 6.06 -26.48 2.29
CA LEU A 34 7.08 -25.47 1.99
C LEU A 34 6.96 -24.92 0.57
N TYR A 35 6.62 -25.77 -0.40
CA TYR A 35 6.42 -25.35 -1.78
C TYR A 35 5.19 -24.44 -1.93
N ILE A 36 4.03 -24.87 -1.42
CA ILE A 36 2.79 -24.08 -1.48
C ILE A 36 2.95 -22.79 -0.69
N GLY A 37 3.48 -22.86 0.53
CA GLY A 37 3.75 -21.71 1.37
C GLY A 37 4.70 -20.72 0.69
N GLY A 38 5.77 -21.21 0.06
CA GLY A 38 6.71 -20.38 -0.68
C GLY A 38 6.07 -19.66 -1.87
N VAL A 39 5.23 -20.35 -2.65
CA VAL A 39 4.52 -19.74 -3.79
C VAL A 39 3.54 -18.66 -3.32
N GLU A 40 2.74 -18.95 -2.29
CA GLU A 40 1.76 -17.99 -1.75
C GLU A 40 2.42 -16.77 -1.11
N LEU A 41 3.51 -16.98 -0.35
CA LEU A 41 4.31 -15.88 0.20
C LEU A 41 4.97 -15.05 -0.90
N GLY A 42 5.48 -15.69 -1.94
CA GLY A 42 6.06 -15.02 -3.11
C GLY A 42 5.04 -14.13 -3.81
N ASN A 43 3.81 -14.63 -4.02
CA ASN A 43 2.72 -13.86 -4.58
C ASN A 43 2.32 -12.67 -3.69
N GLY A 44 2.17 -12.90 -2.38
CA GLY A 44 1.86 -11.84 -1.41
C GLY A 44 2.92 -10.74 -1.38
N LEU A 45 4.21 -11.10 -1.41
CA LEU A 45 5.31 -10.14 -1.48
C LEU A 45 5.32 -9.36 -2.81
N ALA A 46 5.10 -10.05 -3.93
CA ALA A 46 5.03 -9.40 -5.24
C ALA A 46 3.88 -8.38 -5.31
N MET A 47 2.71 -8.70 -4.74
CA MET A 47 1.61 -7.74 -4.60
C MET A 47 1.97 -6.59 -3.66
N ASN A 48 2.66 -6.85 -2.55
CA ASN A 48 3.07 -5.79 -1.64
C ASN A 48 3.99 -4.75 -2.31
N VAL A 49 4.93 -5.19 -3.15
CA VAL A 49 5.76 -4.28 -3.96
C VAL A 49 4.91 -3.39 -4.88
N LYS A 50 3.82 -3.93 -5.45
CA LYS A 50 2.87 -3.15 -6.26
C LYS A 50 2.04 -2.18 -5.41
N VAL A 51 1.65 -2.56 -4.21
CA VAL A 51 0.98 -1.67 -3.23
C VAL A 51 1.87 -0.49 -2.90
N SER A 52 3.14 -0.74 -2.57
CA SER A 52 4.14 0.31 -2.33
C SER A 52 4.35 1.22 -3.54
N ALA A 53 4.51 0.62 -4.73
CA ALA A 53 4.64 1.39 -5.96
C ALA A 53 3.43 2.28 -6.22
N THR A 54 2.22 1.79 -5.93
CA THR A 54 0.97 2.55 -6.05
C THR A 54 0.95 3.72 -5.06
N ALA A 55 1.30 3.48 -3.79
CA ALA A 55 1.36 4.53 -2.77
C ALA A 55 2.33 5.65 -3.19
N HIS A 56 3.51 5.28 -3.67
CA HIS A 56 4.54 6.22 -4.15
C HIS A 56 4.07 7.01 -5.37
N SER A 57 3.50 6.34 -6.39
CA SER A 57 3.03 7.00 -7.61
C SER A 57 1.89 7.97 -7.34
N VAL A 58 0.94 7.62 -6.47
CA VAL A 58 -0.16 8.51 -6.08
C VAL A 58 0.38 9.77 -5.39
N ALA A 59 1.28 9.60 -4.41
CA ALA A 59 1.91 10.72 -3.73
C ALA A 59 2.68 11.61 -4.73
N ASP A 60 3.41 11.00 -5.66
CA ASP A 60 4.17 11.70 -6.69
C ASP A 60 3.27 12.53 -7.61
N MET A 61 2.21 11.94 -8.17
CA MET A 61 1.25 12.64 -9.04
C MET A 61 0.59 13.83 -8.34
N VAL A 62 0.25 13.70 -7.06
CA VAL A 62 -0.35 14.79 -6.28
C VAL A 62 0.68 15.87 -5.94
N SER A 63 1.89 15.47 -5.54
CA SER A 63 2.96 16.40 -5.14
C SER A 63 3.45 17.33 -6.26
N GLN A 64 3.25 16.95 -7.53
CA GLN A 64 3.65 17.74 -8.71
C GLN A 64 2.64 18.84 -9.07
N ASN A 65 1.48 18.88 -8.41
CA ASN A 65 0.46 19.88 -8.62
C ASN A 65 0.44 20.86 -7.45
N THR A 66 0.22 22.14 -7.72
CA THR A 66 0.06 23.14 -6.65
C THR A 66 -1.38 23.18 -6.12
N GLN A 67 -2.33 22.79 -6.96
CA GLN A 67 -3.76 22.76 -6.70
C GLN A 67 -4.38 21.59 -7.47
N VAL A 68 -5.22 20.81 -6.82
CA VAL A 68 -5.88 19.63 -7.41
C VAL A 68 -7.40 19.77 -7.27
N THR A 69 -8.12 19.65 -8.38
CA THR A 69 -9.59 19.65 -8.36
C THR A 69 -10.13 18.26 -7.97
N ALA A 70 -11.40 18.19 -7.56
CA ALA A 70 -12.04 16.91 -7.22
C ALA A 70 -12.03 15.90 -8.39
N SER A 71 -12.23 16.38 -9.63
CA SER A 71 -12.21 15.54 -10.82
C SER A 71 -10.81 15.02 -11.14
N GLN A 72 -9.78 15.87 -10.99
CA GLN A 72 -8.38 15.47 -11.18
C GLN A 72 -7.95 14.43 -10.16
N MET A 73 -8.28 14.64 -8.88
CA MET A 73 -7.99 13.67 -7.83
C MET A 73 -8.64 12.32 -8.12
N THR A 74 -9.93 12.33 -8.52
CA THR A 74 -10.63 11.10 -8.91
C THR A 74 -9.93 10.40 -10.09
N GLY A 75 -9.47 11.16 -11.09
CA GLY A 75 -8.70 10.65 -12.20
C GLY A 75 -7.36 10.03 -11.79
N ILE A 76 -6.61 10.70 -10.90
CA ILE A 76 -5.33 10.20 -10.35
C ILE A 76 -5.56 8.88 -9.62
N LEU A 77 -6.55 8.82 -8.72
CA LEU A 77 -6.86 7.63 -7.95
C LEU A 77 -7.31 6.47 -8.84
N ALA A 78 -8.15 6.74 -9.86
CA ALA A 78 -8.60 5.75 -10.81
C ALA A 78 -7.45 5.19 -11.65
N ALA A 79 -6.58 6.07 -12.18
CA ALA A 79 -5.42 5.68 -12.98
C ALA A 79 -4.39 4.87 -12.18
N SER A 80 -4.20 5.22 -10.90
CA SER A 80 -3.24 4.54 -10.02
C SER A 80 -3.58 3.07 -9.81
N THR A 81 -4.86 2.67 -9.96
CA THR A 81 -5.26 1.27 -9.89
C THR A 81 -4.65 0.38 -10.98
N ALA A 82 -4.21 0.96 -12.10
CA ALA A 82 -3.56 0.22 -13.18
C ALA A 82 -2.17 -0.32 -12.79
N ILE A 83 -1.51 0.25 -11.77
CA ILE A 83 -0.18 -0.17 -11.31
C ILE A 83 -0.22 -1.60 -10.76
N MET A 84 -1.35 -2.00 -10.17
CA MET A 84 -1.58 -3.34 -9.63
C MET A 84 -1.64 -4.43 -10.68
N ALA A 85 -1.72 -4.10 -11.98
CA ALA A 85 -1.70 -5.12 -13.03
C ALA A 85 -0.45 -6.03 -12.90
N PRO A 86 -0.61 -7.36 -13.07
CA PRO A 86 -1.81 -8.08 -13.55
C PRO A 86 -2.80 -8.51 -12.45
N TYR A 87 -2.65 -8.04 -11.21
CA TYR A 87 -3.52 -8.44 -10.10
C TYR A 87 -4.87 -7.71 -10.13
N ALA A 88 -5.94 -8.43 -9.81
CA ALA A 88 -7.28 -7.87 -9.81
C ALA A 88 -7.44 -6.85 -8.66
N VAL A 89 -7.99 -5.68 -8.96
CA VAL A 89 -8.31 -4.65 -7.94
C VAL A 89 -9.77 -4.68 -7.50
N LYS A 90 -10.58 -5.54 -8.12
CA LYS A 90 -12.00 -5.76 -7.80
C LYS A 90 -12.30 -7.24 -7.85
N SER A 91 -13.17 -7.69 -6.95
CA SER A 91 -13.80 -9.01 -6.99
C SER A 91 -15.32 -8.79 -7.06
N GLY A 92 -15.89 -8.96 -8.25
CA GLY A 92 -17.27 -8.55 -8.53
C GLY A 92 -17.49 -7.06 -8.28
N SER A 93 -18.42 -6.74 -7.38
CA SER A 93 -18.72 -5.36 -6.96
C SER A 93 -17.82 -4.85 -5.82
N THR A 94 -16.99 -5.70 -5.22
CA THR A 94 -16.15 -5.36 -4.08
C THR A 94 -14.79 -4.85 -4.55
N SER A 95 -14.38 -3.67 -4.09
CA SER A 95 -13.01 -3.19 -4.28
C SER A 95 -12.07 -3.95 -3.36
N LEU A 96 -11.04 -4.57 -3.92
CA LEU A 96 -9.96 -5.22 -3.17
C LEU A 96 -8.88 -4.22 -2.74
N MET A 97 -8.89 -3.03 -3.33
CA MET A 97 -7.91 -1.99 -3.06
C MET A 97 -8.57 -0.71 -2.58
N THR A 98 -7.99 -0.09 -1.56
CA THR A 98 -8.33 1.26 -1.09
C THR A 98 -7.09 2.14 -1.19
N ILE A 99 -7.24 3.31 -1.80
CA ILE A 99 -6.19 4.33 -1.87
C ILE A 99 -6.74 5.55 -1.15
N THR A 100 -6.03 6.04 -0.14
CA THR A 100 -6.34 7.26 0.61
C THR A 100 -5.18 8.23 0.45
N VAL A 101 -5.49 9.47 0.10
CA VAL A 101 -4.51 10.56 -0.01
C VAL A 101 -4.90 11.67 0.92
N SER A 102 -3.94 12.19 1.67
CA SER A 102 -4.16 13.27 2.62
C SER A 102 -3.07 14.33 2.51
N GLY A 103 -3.46 15.59 2.61
CA GLY A 103 -2.55 16.69 2.91
C GLY A 103 -2.33 16.76 4.41
N VAL A 104 -1.09 16.73 4.85
CA VAL A 104 -0.70 16.75 6.27
C VAL A 104 0.21 17.94 6.50
N SER A 105 -0.12 18.80 7.45
CA SER A 105 0.72 19.93 7.84
C SER A 105 1.05 19.88 9.32
N THR A 106 2.17 20.48 9.68
CA THR A 106 2.67 20.52 11.06
C THR A 106 2.69 21.94 11.60
N ASP A 107 2.44 22.09 12.89
CA ASP A 107 2.56 23.38 13.58
C ASP A 107 4.02 23.71 13.95
N SER A 108 4.22 24.82 14.66
CA SER A 108 5.55 25.28 15.12
C SER A 108 6.22 24.35 16.14
N LYS A 109 5.47 23.39 16.69
CA LYS A 109 5.95 22.36 17.62
C LYS A 109 6.13 21.00 16.94
N GLY A 110 5.81 20.89 15.64
CA GLY A 110 5.89 19.63 14.90
C GLY A 110 4.65 18.75 14.97
N ASN A 111 3.54 19.24 15.54
CA ASN A 111 2.31 18.44 15.65
C ASN A 111 1.65 18.35 14.28
N ALA A 112 1.58 17.15 13.70
CA ALA A 112 1.04 16.94 12.37
C ALA A 112 -0.48 16.75 12.41
N THR A 113 -1.17 17.43 11.50
CA THR A 113 -2.62 17.40 11.35
C THR A 113 -3.01 17.20 9.90
N VAL A 114 -4.07 16.42 9.69
CA VAL A 114 -4.70 16.28 8.36
C VAL A 114 -5.40 17.58 7.99
N GLN A 115 -5.02 18.18 6.87
CA GLN A 115 -5.66 19.38 6.31
C GLN A 115 -6.83 19.02 5.40
N TRP A 116 -6.65 17.97 4.61
CA TRP A 116 -7.68 17.40 3.74
C TRP A 116 -7.36 15.92 3.51
N SER A 117 -8.39 15.14 3.19
CA SER A 117 -8.23 13.73 2.86
C SER A 117 -9.29 13.29 1.87
N THR A 118 -8.93 12.34 1.02
CA THR A 118 -9.82 11.75 0.03
C THR A 118 -9.44 10.28 -0.19
N SER A 119 -10.42 9.44 -0.48
CA SER A 119 -10.20 8.01 -0.61
C SER A 119 -11.07 7.42 -1.71
N THR A 120 -10.60 6.33 -2.32
CA THR A 120 -11.40 5.54 -3.27
C THR A 120 -12.54 4.78 -2.60
N LYS A 121 -12.44 4.54 -1.28
CA LYS A 121 -13.49 3.88 -0.49
C LYS A 121 -14.23 4.91 0.36
N SER A 122 -15.56 4.90 0.25
CA SER A 122 -16.42 5.76 1.07
C SER A 122 -16.15 5.53 2.57
N GLY A 123 -15.94 6.61 3.32
CA GLY A 123 -15.68 6.57 4.76
C GLY A 123 -14.24 6.19 5.16
N ALA A 124 -13.35 5.91 4.22
CA ALA A 124 -11.94 5.59 4.51
C ALA A 124 -11.00 6.82 4.49
N ALA A 125 -11.50 7.98 4.08
CA ALA A 125 -10.75 9.23 4.17
C ALA A 125 -10.54 9.63 5.64
N ARG A 126 -9.37 10.20 5.94
CA ARG A 126 -9.05 10.69 7.29
C ARG A 126 -9.88 11.91 7.64
N THR A 127 -10.14 12.10 8.93
CA THR A 127 -10.89 13.27 9.41
C THR A 127 -9.98 14.51 9.39
N VAL A 128 -10.48 15.64 8.91
CA VAL A 128 -9.74 16.91 8.94
C VAL A 128 -9.46 17.31 10.40
N GLY A 129 -8.24 17.74 10.69
CA GLY A 129 -7.74 18.04 12.04
C GLY A 129 -7.27 16.81 12.83
N GLN A 130 -7.42 15.59 12.28
CA GLN A 130 -6.89 14.39 12.91
C GLN A 130 -5.37 14.50 13.08
N GLN A 131 -4.89 14.25 14.30
CA GLN A 131 -3.47 14.21 14.61
C GLN A 131 -2.81 12.98 13.95
N ILE A 132 -1.63 13.18 13.39
CA ILE A 132 -0.79 12.12 12.82
C ILE A 132 0.56 12.14 13.53
N THR A 133 1.03 10.95 13.90
CA THR A 133 2.39 10.78 14.41
C THR A 133 3.35 10.68 13.23
N LEU A 134 4.19 11.70 13.05
CA LEU A 134 5.30 11.65 12.10
C LEU A 134 6.53 11.07 12.78
N SER A 135 7.33 10.30 12.04
CA SER A 135 8.63 9.86 12.53
C SER A 135 9.59 11.06 12.65
N GLN A 136 10.59 10.97 13.54
CA GLN A 136 11.63 12.00 13.67
C GLN A 136 12.48 12.18 12.39
N PHE A 137 12.45 11.21 11.47
CA PHE A 137 13.21 11.25 10.21
C PHE A 137 12.38 11.78 9.02
N THR A 138 11.17 12.26 9.26
CA THR A 138 10.28 12.73 8.19
C THR A 138 10.77 14.07 7.61
N ALA A 139 11.42 14.92 8.42
CA ALA A 139 12.09 16.12 7.96
C ALA A 139 13.49 15.78 7.45
N THR A 140 13.68 15.96 6.14
CA THR A 140 14.98 15.82 5.48
C THR A 140 15.93 16.98 5.75
N ASP A 141 15.46 18.07 6.38
CA ASP A 141 16.26 19.25 6.71
C ASP A 141 16.89 19.11 8.12
N PRO A 142 18.23 19.00 8.23
CA PRO A 142 18.93 18.98 9.51
C PRO A 142 18.66 20.19 10.41
N LYS A 143 18.17 21.31 9.84
CA LYS A 143 17.80 22.52 10.56
C LYS A 143 16.40 22.46 11.17
N ASN A 144 15.62 21.41 10.87
CA ASN A 144 14.26 21.23 11.37
C ASN A 144 14.00 19.79 11.88
N PRO A 145 14.72 19.34 12.92
CA PRO A 145 14.62 17.97 13.44
C PRO A 145 13.26 17.63 14.05
N ASN A 146 12.42 18.64 14.32
CA ASN A 146 11.11 18.47 14.95
C ASN A 146 9.97 18.40 13.93
N ASN A 147 10.25 18.37 12.62
CA ASN A 147 9.22 18.48 11.59
C ASN A 147 8.33 19.73 11.79
N ALA A 148 8.86 20.83 12.29
CA ALA A 148 8.05 22.01 12.59
C ALA A 148 7.67 22.74 11.30
N ASN A 149 6.41 23.09 11.14
CA ASN A 149 5.93 23.91 10.03
C ASN A 149 6.18 23.36 8.61
N ILE A 150 6.24 22.05 8.45
CA ILE A 150 6.29 21.36 7.16
C ILE A 150 4.89 20.96 6.68
N SER A 151 4.81 20.66 5.38
CA SER A 151 3.63 20.08 4.74
C SER A 151 4.03 18.91 3.86
N LEU A 152 3.21 17.86 3.89
CA LEU A 152 3.47 16.54 3.34
C LEU A 152 2.21 16.02 2.68
N ILE A 153 2.39 15.29 1.58
CA ILE A 153 1.36 14.43 1.00
C ILE A 153 1.56 13.04 1.57
N LEU A 154 0.53 12.54 2.26
CA LEU A 154 0.44 11.17 2.75
C LEU A 154 -0.42 10.37 1.78
N SER A 155 0.16 9.36 1.16
CA SER A 155 -0.54 8.36 0.35
C SER A 155 -0.54 7.03 1.08
N GLU A 156 -1.71 6.46 1.28
CA GLU A 156 -1.93 5.21 1.99
C GLU A 156 -2.68 4.26 1.06
N VAL A 157 -2.15 3.06 0.87
CA VAL A 157 -2.78 2.04 0.03
C VAL A 157 -2.94 0.77 0.83
N SER A 158 -4.15 0.21 0.81
CA SER A 158 -4.44 -1.11 1.35
C SER A 158 -4.97 -2.02 0.25
N TYR A 159 -4.52 -3.27 0.26
CA TYR A 159 -4.96 -4.32 -0.65
C TYR A 159 -5.32 -5.58 0.12
N ASP A 160 -6.53 -6.08 -0.07
CA ASP A 160 -7.04 -7.27 0.60
C ASP A 160 -6.65 -8.52 -0.20
N TYR A 161 -5.49 -9.10 0.13
CA TYR A 161 -4.97 -10.31 -0.52
C TYR A 161 -5.65 -11.56 0.04
N THR A 162 -6.18 -12.40 -0.85
CA THR A 162 -6.74 -13.71 -0.52
C THR A 162 -5.85 -14.80 -1.14
N PRO A 163 -5.11 -15.58 -0.32
CA PRO A 163 -4.31 -16.69 -0.83
C PRO A 163 -5.18 -17.68 -1.61
N ASN A 164 -4.70 -18.19 -2.74
CA ASN A 164 -5.45 -19.17 -3.53
C ASN A 164 -5.46 -20.53 -2.81
N LEU A 165 -4.34 -20.86 -2.19
CA LEU A 165 -4.14 -22.08 -1.41
C LEU A 165 -4.04 -21.73 0.08
N GLY A 166 -4.73 -22.49 0.94
CA GLY A 166 -4.66 -22.29 2.39
C GLY A 166 -5.46 -21.09 2.93
N TYR A 167 -6.35 -20.47 2.13
CA TYR A 167 -7.24 -19.40 2.59
C TYR A 167 -8.03 -19.76 3.85
N THR A 168 -8.46 -21.02 3.98
CA THR A 168 -9.21 -21.51 5.15
C THR A 168 -8.40 -21.46 6.45
N ILE A 169 -7.07 -21.35 6.36
CA ILE A 169 -6.15 -21.28 7.48
C ILE A 169 -5.66 -19.84 7.68
N ALA A 170 -5.25 -19.16 6.61
CA ALA A 170 -4.64 -17.83 6.67
C ALA A 170 -5.65 -16.66 6.64
N GLY A 171 -6.85 -16.88 6.09
CA GLY A 171 -7.83 -15.82 5.85
C GLY A 171 -7.37 -14.78 4.83
N THR A 172 -8.07 -13.65 4.79
CA THR A 172 -7.66 -12.48 3.99
C THR A 172 -6.56 -11.74 4.72
N VAL A 173 -5.43 -11.52 4.04
CA VAL A 173 -4.29 -10.75 4.55
C VAL A 173 -4.33 -9.36 3.93
N GLN A 174 -4.43 -8.33 4.77
CA GLN A 174 -4.40 -6.95 4.30
C GLN A 174 -2.95 -6.49 4.13
N LEU A 175 -2.55 -6.22 2.90
CA LEU A 175 -1.27 -5.61 2.55
C LEU A 175 -1.44 -4.10 2.59
N THR A 176 -0.64 -3.41 3.38
CA THR A 176 -0.74 -1.95 3.54
C THR A 176 0.61 -1.30 3.37
N ASP A 177 0.63 -0.16 2.70
CA ASP A 177 1.80 0.72 2.70
C ASP A 177 1.38 2.19 2.78
N SER A 178 2.27 3.00 3.37
CA SER A 178 2.08 4.44 3.54
C SER A 178 3.34 5.18 3.15
N TYR A 179 3.20 6.22 2.33
CA TYR A 179 4.32 7.00 1.84
C TYR A 179 4.09 8.49 2.04
N TYR A 180 5.11 9.15 2.58
CA TYR A 180 5.14 10.59 2.78
C TYR A 180 6.02 11.22 1.71
N LEU A 181 5.51 12.26 1.06
CA LEU A 181 6.27 13.02 0.08
C LEU A 181 6.04 14.52 0.29
N PHE A 182 7.14 15.29 0.28
CA PHE A 182 7.03 16.74 0.21
C PHE A 182 6.40 17.15 -1.13
N PRO A 183 5.46 18.13 -1.14
CA PRO A 183 5.01 18.74 -2.38
C PRO A 183 6.22 19.23 -3.20
N ARG A 184 6.37 18.70 -4.41
CA ARG A 184 7.42 19.11 -5.35
C ARG A 184 7.13 20.48 -5.93
N CYS A 185 5.85 20.85 -5.94
CA CYS A 185 5.37 22.11 -6.44
C CYS A 185 4.38 22.68 -5.44
N SER A 186 4.72 23.81 -4.83
CA SER A 186 3.85 24.53 -3.92
C SER A 186 3.52 25.90 -4.46
N THR A 187 2.36 26.43 -4.07
CA THR A 187 2.07 27.85 -4.26
C THR A 187 2.46 28.64 -3.02
N ASN A 188 3.15 29.75 -3.24
CA ASN A 188 3.23 30.84 -2.28
C ASN A 188 1.81 31.41 -2.12
N SER A 189 1.27 31.41 -0.90
CA SER A 189 -0.10 31.84 -0.61
C SER A 189 -0.41 33.25 -1.16
N PRO A 190 -1.67 33.57 -1.54
CA PRO A 190 -2.11 34.96 -1.63
C PRO A 190 -1.77 35.72 -0.33
N ALA A 191 -1.52 37.02 -0.45
CA ALA A 191 -0.82 37.90 0.51
C ALA A 191 -1.27 37.90 2.01
N ASN A 192 -2.28 37.12 2.42
CA ASN A 192 -2.98 37.27 3.69
C ASN A 192 -3.14 35.97 4.52
N SER A 193 -2.33 34.92 4.34
CA SER A 193 -2.42 33.74 5.23
C SER A 193 -1.06 33.33 5.82
N SER A 194 -1.02 33.20 7.14
CA SER A 194 0.08 32.64 7.91
C SER A 194 0.18 31.13 7.69
N PHE A 195 1.39 30.68 7.30
CA PHE A 195 2.07 29.37 7.43
C PHE A 195 1.25 28.07 7.70
N PRO A 196 1.58 26.90 7.08
CA PRO A 196 2.80 26.58 6.31
C PRO A 196 2.66 26.60 4.79
N TYR A 197 3.76 26.98 4.15
CA TYR A 197 3.88 27.58 2.82
C TYR A 197 4.14 26.58 1.68
N TYR A 198 3.84 25.30 1.88
CA TYR A 198 4.14 24.24 0.92
C TYR A 198 3.01 23.22 0.84
N ASP A 199 1.80 23.63 0.50
CA ASP A 199 0.65 22.72 0.46
C ASP A 199 0.05 22.61 -0.95
N VAL A 200 -0.40 21.39 -1.27
CA VAL A 200 -1.20 21.10 -2.44
C VAL A 200 -2.65 21.34 -2.06
N LYS A 201 -3.27 22.39 -2.61
CA LYS A 201 -4.65 22.73 -2.23
C LYS A 201 -5.64 21.71 -2.82
N TYR A 202 -6.50 21.18 -1.97
CA TYR A 202 -7.60 20.31 -2.37
C TYR A 202 -8.83 20.49 -1.45
N PRO A 203 -10.06 20.53 -1.99
CA PRO A 203 -10.38 20.64 -3.41
C PRO A 203 -10.17 22.07 -3.92
N ALA A 204 -9.50 22.22 -5.07
CA ALA A 204 -9.34 23.51 -5.72
C ALA A 204 -10.44 23.77 -6.76
N THR A 205 -10.76 25.05 -7.00
CA THR A 205 -11.67 25.50 -8.07
C THR A 205 -10.96 25.75 -9.39
N THR A 206 -9.63 25.90 -9.37
CA THR A 206 -8.78 26.05 -10.56
C THR A 206 -7.64 25.04 -10.51
N THR A 207 -7.14 24.66 -11.69
CA THR A 207 -5.97 23.80 -11.83
C THR A 207 -4.76 24.67 -12.14
N CYS A 208 -3.65 24.45 -11.44
CA CYS A 208 -2.40 25.13 -11.72
C CYS A 208 -1.24 24.14 -11.67
N THR A 209 -0.64 23.90 -12.84
CA THR A 209 0.53 23.03 -12.94
C THR A 209 1.76 23.71 -12.35
N CYS A 210 2.75 22.91 -11.96
CA CYS A 210 4.03 23.40 -11.48
C CYS A 210 4.71 24.39 -12.43
N VAL A 211 4.68 24.08 -13.74
CA VAL A 211 5.30 24.91 -14.79
C VAL A 211 4.60 26.26 -14.90
N GLN A 212 3.27 26.29 -14.89
CA GLN A 212 2.50 27.54 -14.89
C GLN A 212 2.81 28.38 -13.65
N HIS A 213 2.86 27.75 -12.48
CA HIS A 213 3.17 28.46 -11.23
C HIS A 213 4.60 29.02 -11.22
N LEU A 214 5.61 28.21 -11.56
CA LEU A 214 7.03 28.58 -11.45
C LEU A 214 7.49 29.51 -12.58
N GLN A 215 7.05 29.29 -13.81
CA GLN A 215 7.55 30.06 -14.97
C GLN A 215 6.68 31.26 -15.29
N GLN A 216 5.36 31.16 -15.13
CA GLN A 216 4.42 32.20 -15.57
C GLN A 216 3.91 33.05 -14.41
N LYS A 217 4.12 32.62 -13.14
CA LYS A 217 3.58 33.24 -11.93
C LYS A 217 2.06 33.42 -11.96
N THR A 218 1.37 32.66 -12.80
CA THR A 218 -0.06 32.72 -13.03
C THR A 218 -0.67 31.34 -12.83
N CYS A 219 -1.83 31.35 -12.19
CA CYS A 219 -2.87 30.34 -12.28
C CYS A 219 -4.11 31.08 -12.85
#